data_AF-J9AMW2-F1
#
_entry.id   AF-J9AMW2-F1
#
_cell.length_a   1.000
_cell.length_b   1.000
_cell.length_c   1.000
_cell.angle_alpha   90.00
_cell.angle_beta   90.00
_cell.angle_gamma   90.00
#
_symmetry.space_group_name_H-M   'P 1'
#
loop_
_entity.id
_entity.type
_entity.pdbx_description
1 polymer ?
#
loop_
_entity_poly.entity_id
_entity_poly.type
_entity_poly.pdbx_seq_one_letter_code
_entity_poly.pdbx_strand_id
1 'polypeptide(L)' 'MSFSVSLLGTSLLSLLLAGYLARKYGLPPPAPKIAAIDLGTTFSSIGIYQAVTGITDIIADETGRQSIPSVVAFL' A
#
# COMPACT_ATOMS: atom_id res chain seq x y z
N MET A 1 -7.14 42.30 17.63
CA MET A 1 -7.19 41.07 18.46
C MET A 1 -8.15 40.02 17.91
N SER A 2 -9.41 40.35 17.58
CA SER A 2 -10.40 39.38 17.06
C SER A 2 -9.96 38.63 15.79
N PHE A 3 -9.47 39.34 14.77
CA PHE A 3 -9.08 38.70 13.49
C PHE A 3 -7.93 37.69 13.65
N SER A 4 -6.88 38.05 14.40
CA SER A 4 -5.72 37.18 14.64
C SER A 4 -6.11 35.91 15.41
N VAL A 5 -6.99 36.04 16.41
CA VAL A 5 -7.48 34.89 17.18
C VAL A 5 -8.33 33.96 16.31
N SER A 6 -9.22 34.51 15.48
CA SER A 6 -10.01 33.73 14.52
C SER A 6 -9.15 33.02 13.49
N LEU A 7 -8.12 33.69 12.96
CA LEU A 7 -7.19 33.09 12.00
C LEU A 7 -6.39 31.94 12.63
N LEU A 8 -5.88 32.11 13.85
CA LEU A 8 -5.17 31.06 14.58
C LEU A 8 -6.09 29.88 14.92
N GLY A 9 -7.30 30.15 15.42
CA GLY A 9 -8.26 29.12 15.78
C GLY A 9 -8.70 28.27 14.58
N THR A 10 -9.04 28.92 13.47
CA THR A 10 -9.44 28.22 12.23
C THR A 10 -8.29 27.44 11.60
N SER A 11 -7.07 27.99 11.62
CA SER A 11 -5.88 27.28 11.11
C SER A 11 -5.56 26.03 11.92
N LEU A 12 -5.62 26.13 13.25
CA LEU A 12 -5.37 24.98 14.13
C LEU A 12 -6.44 23.90 13.96
N LEU A 13 -7.72 24.30 13.90
CA LEU A 13 -8.83 23.37 13.67
C LEU A 13 -8.68 22.66 12.31
N SER A 14 -8.31 23.40 11.27
CA SER A 14 -8.11 22.85 9.92
C SER A 14 -6.99 21.81 9.90
N LEU A 15 -5.86 22.08 10.57
CA LEU A 15 -4.74 21.15 10.67
C LEU A 15 -5.12 19.87 11.44
N LEU A 16 -5.83 20.02 12.56
CA LEU A 16 -6.30 18.88 13.36
C LEU A 16 -7.30 18.02 12.57
N LEU A 17 -8.23 18.65 11.85
CA LEU A 17 -9.22 17.94 11.05
C LEU A 17 -8.55 17.21 9.88
N ALA A 18 -7.62 17.86 9.18
CA ALA A 18 -6.84 17.24 8.11
C ALA A 18 -6.05 16.02 8.63
N GLY A 19 -5.37 16.16 9.78
CA GLY A 19 -4.64 15.07 10.42
C GLY A 19 -5.55 13.91 10.86
N TYR A 20 -6.72 14.22 11.42
CA TYR A 20 -7.72 13.21 11.80
C TYR A 20 -8.23 12.42 10.58
N LEU A 21 -8.58 13.12 9.50
CA LEU A 21 -9.06 12.49 8.27
C LEU A 21 -7.97 11.63 7.63
N ALA A 22 -6.74 12.14 7.52
CA ALA A 22 -5.60 11.39 6.99
C ALA A 22 -5.33 10.09 7.79
N ARG A 23 -5.44 10.14 9.13
CA ARG A 23 -5.31 8.95 9.96
C ARG A 23 -6.48 7.98 9.81
N LYS A 24 -7.72 8.47 9.74
CA LYS A 24 -8.93 7.65 9.69
C LYS A 24 -9.08 6.92 8.36
N TYR A 25 -8.85 7.61 7.25
CA TYR A 25 -9.03 7.05 5.91
C TYR A 25 -7.74 6.43 5.37
N GLY A 26 -6.61 6.65 6.05
CA GLY A 26 -5.30 6.19 5.61
C GLY A 26 -4.76 7.02 4.44
N LEU A 27 -3.45 7.16 4.39
CA LEU A 27 -2.78 7.52 3.14
C LEU A 27 -2.65 6.26 2.29
N PRO A 28 -2.67 6.38 0.95
CA PRO A 28 -2.38 5.23 0.10
C PRO A 28 -1.04 4.63 0.52
N PRO A 29 -0.96 3.30 0.70
CA PRO A 29 0.29 2.67 1.07
C PRO A 29 1.35 3.01 0.02
N PRO A 30 2.61 3.24 0.44
CA PRO A 30 3.68 3.48 -0.52
C PRO A 30 3.80 2.28 -1.45
N ALA A 31 4.08 2.54 -2.73
CA ALA A 31 4.27 1.47 -3.69
C ALA A 31 5.35 0.50 -3.17
N PRO A 32 5.10 -0.82 -3.21
CA PRO A 32 6.06 -1.80 -2.75
C PRO A 32 7.33 -1.72 -3.59
N LYS A 33 8.48 -1.61 -2.91
CA LYS A 33 9.78 -1.40 -3.58
C LYS A 33 10.52 -2.70 -3.88
N ILE A 34 10.16 -3.78 -3.20
CA ILE A 34 10.86 -5.07 -3.24
C ILE A 34 9.81 -6.16 -3.39
N ALA A 35 10.06 -7.06 -4.33
CA ALA A 35 9.31 -8.30 -4.50
C ALA A 35 10.23 -9.48 -4.22
N ALA A 36 9.75 -10.44 -3.42
CA ALA A 36 10.37 -11.75 -3.29
C ALA A 36 9.80 -12.64 -4.40
N ILE A 37 10.67 -13.38 -5.07
CA ILE A 37 10.27 -14.32 -6.12
C ILE A 37 10.79 -15.69 -5.73
N ASP A 38 9.87 -16.63 -5.53
CA ASP A 38 10.19 -18.05 -5.47
C ASP A 38 10.19 -18.61 -6.89
N LEU A 39 11.36 -19.02 -7.37
CA LEU A 39 11.57 -19.56 -8.72
C LEU A 39 11.68 -21.09 -8.65
N GLY A 40 10.56 -21.74 -8.40
CA GLY A 40 10.48 -23.20 -8.39
C GLY A 40 10.48 -23.78 -9.80
N THR A 41 10.83 -25.07 -9.90
CA THR A 41 10.94 -25.78 -11.19
C THR A 41 9.58 -26.03 -11.84
N THR A 42 8.54 -26.31 -11.06
CA THR A 42 7.16 -26.53 -11.56
C THR A 42 6.28 -25.31 -11.39
N PHE A 43 6.40 -24.63 -10.25
CA PHE A 43 5.62 -23.46 -9.92
C PHE A 43 6.50 -22.37 -9.32
N SER A 44 6.13 -21.13 -9.56
CA SER A 44 6.72 -19.92 -8.99
C SER A 44 5.66 -19.12 -8.21
N SER A 45 6.10 -18.27 -7.29
CA SER A 45 5.22 -17.33 -6.59
C SER A 45 5.90 -15.99 -6.35
N ILE A 46 5.12 -14.92 -6.18
CA ILE A 46 5.62 -13.57 -5.93
C ILE A 46 5.04 -13.06 -4.63
N GLY A 47 5.91 -12.69 -3.69
CA GLY A 47 5.56 -12.09 -2.40
C GLY A 47 5.92 -10.61 -2.34
N ILE A 48 5.05 -9.80 -1.75
CA ILE A 48 5.30 -8.38 -1.47
C ILE A 48 5.21 -8.13 0.03
N TYR A 49 6.22 -7.49 0.59
CA TYR A 49 6.19 -6.99 1.96
C TYR A 49 5.67 -5.55 2.03
N GLN A 50 4.57 -5.34 2.74
CA GLN A 50 4.01 -4.01 2.99
C GLN A 50 4.70 -3.35 4.20
N ALA A 51 5.63 -2.42 3.95
CA ALA A 51 6.43 -1.81 5.02
C ALA A 51 5.62 -1.08 6.12
N VAL A 52 4.43 -0.55 5.79
CA VAL A 52 3.61 0.20 6.75
C VAL A 52 2.79 -0.72 7.66
N THR A 53 2.26 -1.82 7.12
CA THR A 53 1.38 -2.75 7.86
C THR A 53 2.13 -3.94 8.43
N GLY A 54 3.32 -4.25 7.90
CA GLY A 54 4.09 -5.45 8.24
C GLY A 54 3.53 -6.74 7.65
N ILE A 55 2.51 -6.65 6.79
CA ILE A 55 1.86 -7.79 6.16
C ILE A 55 2.65 -8.20 4.91
N THR A 56 2.70 -9.51 4.65
CA THR A 56 3.21 -10.04 3.39
C THR A 56 2.05 -10.59 2.59
N ASP A 57 1.90 -10.13 1.35
CA ASP A 57 0.89 -10.62 0.41
C ASP A 57 1.55 -11.48 -0.66
N ILE A 58 0.82 -12.51 -1.12
CA ILE A 58 1.19 -13.27 -2.33
C ILE A 58 0.35 -12.76 -3.49
N ILE A 59 1.02 -12.35 -4.56
CA ILE A 59 0.36 -11.80 -5.75
C ILE A 59 -0.30 -12.93 -6.52
N ALA A 60 -1.57 -12.75 -6.86
CA ALA A 60 -2.28 -13.65 -7.75
C ALA A 60 -2.09 -13.27 -9.22
N ASP A 61 -2.05 -14.27 -10.10
CA ASP A 61 -2.10 -14.08 -11.56
C ASP A 61 -3.48 -13.59 -12.03
N GLU A 62 -3.63 -13.36 -13.34
CA GLU A 62 -4.89 -12.94 -13.95
C GLU A 62 -6.06 -13.92 -13.75
N THR A 63 -5.78 -15.16 -13.36
CA THR A 63 -6.77 -16.19 -13.05
C THR A 63 -7.09 -16.30 -11.55
N GLY A 64 -6.42 -15.52 -10.72
CA GLY A 64 -6.57 -15.54 -9.26
C GLY A 64 -5.70 -16.57 -8.54
N ARG A 65 -4.77 -17.24 -9.24
CA ARG A 65 -3.86 -18.23 -8.63
C ARG A 65 -2.63 -17.54 -8.07
N GLN A 66 -2.25 -17.92 -6.86
CA GLN A 66 -1.02 -17.43 -6.19
C GLN A 66 0.22 -18.28 -6.51
N SER A 67 0.05 -19.35 -7.30
CA SER A 67 1.10 -20.27 -7.73
C SER A 67 1.04 -20.36 -9.25
N ILE A 68 2.12 -19.92 -9.89
CA ILE A 68 2.20 -19.68 -11.33
C ILE A 68 3.05 -20.80 -11.95
N PRO A 69 2.56 -21.56 -12.94
CA PRO A 69 3.36 -22.57 -13.60
C PRO A 69 4.63 -21.98 -14.22
N SER A 70 5.78 -22.60 -13.95
CA SER A 70 7.08 -22.17 -14.47
C SER A 70 7.28 -22.64 -15.92
N VAL A 71 6.50 -22.08 -16.86
CA VAL A 71 6.46 -22.50 -18.28
C VAL A 71 6.56 -21.29 -19.21
N VAL A 72 7.31 -21.44 -20.31
CA VAL A 72 7.33 -20.53 -21.45
C VAL A 72 6.89 -21.31 -22.69
N ALA A 73 6.01 -20.74 -23.52
CA ALA A 73 5.48 -21.37 -24.72
C ALA A 73 5.42 -20.38 -25.90
N PHE A 74 5.50 -20.91 -27.13
CA PHE A 74 5.41 -20.15 -28.38
C PHE A 74 4.33 -20.78 -29.27
N LEU A 75 3.61 -19.95 -30.02
CA LEU A 75 2.57 -20.36 -30.99
C LEU A 75 3.19 -20.72 -32.35
#